data_AF-A0A3B0XMQ0-F1
#
_entry.id   AF-A0A3B0XMQ0-F1
#
_cell.length_a   1.000
_cell.length_b   1.000
_cell.length_c   1.000
_cell.angle_alpha   90.00
_cell.angle_beta   90.00
_cell.angle_gamma   90.00
#
_symmetry.space_group_name_H-M   'P 1'
#
loop_
_entity.id
_entity.type
_entity.pdbx_description
1 polymer ?
#
loop_
_entity_poly.entity_id
_entity_poly.type
_entity_poly.pdbx_seq_one_letter_code
_entity_poly.pdbx_strand_id
1 'polypeptide(L)'
;MIDWSKIKTVFLDLDGTLLDLHFDNHFWLEYVPQCYAEKHQLDIEESHKTLAKKYSSAFGSLNWYCVEYWTQELQLDIASLKHSIREKICVRPHVEEFLQALHMRGKRVVLVTNAHPLSFEVKLQKTGIGQYFHRIITSHQLMFAKEEAEFWLKLEQIEPVDKAATLFIDDNFSVLDAAQQYGIEHLLAIKQPDSTEADKQHPHYRLLGSFQEITP
;
A
#
# COMPACT_ATOMS: atom_id res chain seq x y z
N MET A 1 -18.82 13.97 -4.14
CA MET A 1 -17.74 14.94 -3.85
C MET A 1 -17.46 14.89 -2.36
N ILE A 2 -16.20 14.93 -1.92
CA ILE A 2 -15.85 14.85 -0.48
C ILE A 2 -16.21 16.19 0.18
N ASP A 3 -16.91 16.15 1.31
CA ASP A 3 -17.15 17.32 2.15
C ASP A 3 -15.96 17.54 3.09
N TRP A 4 -14.96 18.28 2.62
CA TRP A 4 -13.73 18.55 3.37
C TRP A 4 -13.91 19.34 4.67
N SER A 5 -15.09 19.93 4.92
CA SER A 5 -15.39 20.57 6.20
C SER A 5 -15.58 19.55 7.33
N LYS A 6 -15.95 18.31 6.99
CA LYS A 6 -16.18 17.21 7.94
C LYS A 6 -14.92 16.38 8.19
N ILE A 7 -13.98 16.37 7.25
CA ILE A 7 -12.75 15.59 7.35
C ILE A 7 -11.70 16.34 8.16
N LYS A 8 -11.18 15.72 9.22
CA LYS A 8 -10.04 16.23 10.02
C LYS A 8 -8.77 15.44 9.74
N THR A 9 -8.91 14.12 9.59
CA THR A 9 -7.80 13.18 9.40
C THR A 9 -7.92 12.48 8.05
N VAL A 10 -6.80 12.30 7.37
CA VAL A 10 -6.70 11.52 6.14
C VAL A 10 -5.69 10.40 6.36
N PHE A 11 -6.19 9.17 6.34
CA PHE A 11 -5.41 7.96 6.26
C PHE A 11 -5.18 7.63 4.79
N LEU A 12 -3.93 7.35 4.45
CA LEU A 12 -3.52 7.02 3.10
C LEU A 12 -2.74 5.72 3.14
N ASP A 13 -3.11 4.78 2.28
CA ASP A 13 -2.20 3.71 1.92
C ASP A 13 -1.08 4.21 0.98
N LEU A 14 -0.06 3.39 0.74
CA LEU A 14 1.08 3.73 -0.11
C LEU A 14 1.00 3.10 -1.50
N ASP A 15 1.00 1.77 -1.57
CA ASP A 15 1.29 1.00 -2.78
C ASP A 15 0.01 0.73 -3.56
N GLY A 16 -0.08 1.22 -4.79
CA GLY A 16 -1.33 1.27 -5.53
C GLY A 16 -2.25 2.42 -5.15
N THR A 17 -1.89 3.18 -4.10
CA THR A 17 -2.64 4.34 -3.63
C THR A 17 -1.97 5.67 -3.93
N LEU A 18 -0.77 5.91 -3.38
CA LEU A 18 0.02 7.11 -3.68
C LEU A 18 1.11 6.82 -4.71
N LEU A 19 1.59 5.58 -4.72
CA LEU A 19 2.55 5.08 -5.68
C LEU A 19 1.86 4.14 -6.65
N ASP A 20 2.39 4.08 -7.87
CA ASP A 20 1.94 3.13 -8.87
C ASP A 20 2.30 1.69 -8.44
N LEU A 21 1.30 0.81 -8.38
CA LEU A 21 1.47 -0.59 -7.95
C LEU A 21 2.31 -1.41 -8.94
N HIS A 22 2.49 -0.91 -10.17
CA HIS A 22 3.33 -1.54 -11.20
C HIS A 22 4.73 -1.90 -10.69
N PHE A 23 5.31 -1.10 -9.78
CA PHE A 23 6.60 -1.45 -9.18
C PHE A 23 6.57 -2.79 -8.43
N ASP A 24 5.63 -2.99 -7.50
CA ASP A 24 5.55 -4.21 -6.70
C ASP A 24 5.04 -5.39 -7.53
N ASN A 25 4.10 -5.18 -8.46
CA ASN A 25 3.64 -6.23 -9.36
C ASN A 25 4.77 -6.73 -10.25
N HIS A 26 5.52 -5.83 -10.90
CA HIS A 26 6.69 -6.22 -11.69
C HIS A 26 7.75 -6.91 -10.82
N PHE A 27 7.98 -6.41 -9.60
CA PHE A 27 8.94 -7.02 -8.68
C PHE A 27 8.60 -8.48 -8.39
N TRP A 28 7.37 -8.75 -7.94
CA TRP A 28 6.96 -10.07 -7.47
C TRP A 28 6.58 -11.03 -8.60
N LEU A 29 6.00 -10.54 -9.70
CA LEU A 29 5.50 -11.38 -10.77
C LEU A 29 6.52 -11.64 -11.89
N GLU A 30 7.53 -10.78 -12.04
CA GLU A 30 8.52 -10.91 -13.12
C GLU A 30 9.95 -11.05 -12.57
N TYR A 31 10.39 -10.09 -11.76
CA TYR A 31 11.80 -10.00 -11.39
C TYR A 31 12.23 -11.06 -10.35
N VAL A 32 11.41 -11.31 -9.33
CA VAL A 32 11.69 -12.37 -8.34
C VAL A 32 11.68 -13.75 -9.01
N PRO A 33 10.73 -14.13 -9.88
CA PRO A 33 10.79 -15.37 -10.65
C PRO A 33 12.05 -15.54 -11.48
N GLN A 34 12.54 -14.49 -12.14
CA GLN A 34 13.81 -14.53 -12.89
C GLN A 34 14.99 -14.82 -11.96
N CYS A 35 15.12 -14.06 -10.86
CA CYS A 35 16.20 -14.25 -9.88
C CYS A 35 16.14 -15.63 -9.21
N TYR A 36 14.94 -16.13 -8.93
CA TYR A 36 14.73 -17.43 -8.33
C TYR A 36 15.12 -18.57 -9.28
N ALA A 37 14.73 -18.46 -10.57
CA ALA A 37 15.11 -19.42 -11.60
C ALA A 37 16.63 -19.52 -11.74
N GLU A 38 17.32 -18.37 -11.82
CA GLU A 38 18.78 -18.31 -11.91
C GLU A 38 19.47 -18.92 -10.69
N LYS A 39 19.01 -18.57 -9.48
CA LYS A 39 19.61 -19.07 -8.23
C LYS A 39 19.45 -20.58 -8.08
N HIS A 40 18.27 -21.11 -8.39
CA HIS A 40 17.92 -22.52 -8.17
C HIS A 40 18.12 -23.40 -9.41
N GLN A 41 18.65 -22.84 -10.51
CA GLN A 41 18.88 -23.53 -11.77
C GLN A 41 17.61 -24.18 -12.34
N LEU A 42 16.50 -23.46 -12.24
CA LEU A 42 15.19 -23.87 -12.77
C LEU A 42 14.95 -23.19 -14.11
N ASP A 43 14.06 -23.76 -14.91
CA ASP A 43 13.44 -22.99 -15.98
C ASP A 43 12.48 -21.93 -15.39
N ILE A 44 12.16 -20.91 -16.20
CA ILE A 44 11.33 -19.81 -15.74
C ILE A 44 9.90 -20.25 -15.42
N GLU A 45 9.36 -21.25 -16.14
CA GLU A 45 8.00 -21.75 -15.94
C GLU A 45 7.86 -22.48 -14.60
N GLU A 46 8.85 -23.31 -14.24
CA GLU A 46 8.96 -24.01 -12.97
C GLU A 46 9.15 -23.02 -11.81
N SER A 47 9.93 -21.97 -12.02
CA SER A 47 10.06 -20.86 -11.06
C SER A 47 8.70 -20.20 -10.77
N HIS A 48 7.96 -19.79 -11.80
CA HIS A 48 6.62 -19.22 -11.63
C HIS A 48 5.67 -20.18 -10.92
N LYS A 49 5.64 -21.45 -11.31
CA LYS A 49 4.77 -22.47 -10.69
C LYS A 49 5.10 -22.69 -9.22
N THR A 50 6.38 -22.67 -8.86
CA THR A 50 6.85 -22.82 -7.49
C THR A 50 6.48 -21.60 -6.65
N LEU A 51 6.76 -20.41 -7.15
CA LEU A 51 6.48 -19.16 -6.46
C LEU A 51 4.97 -18.92 -6.29
N ALA A 52 4.16 -19.23 -7.31
CA ALA A 52 2.70 -19.11 -7.22
C ALA A 52 2.12 -19.90 -6.03
N LYS A 53 2.63 -21.11 -5.76
CA LYS A 53 2.21 -21.91 -4.60
C LYS A 53 2.61 -21.26 -3.28
N LYS A 54 3.85 -20.76 -3.19
CA LYS A 54 4.35 -20.08 -1.99
C LYS A 54 3.55 -18.80 -1.72
N TYR A 55 3.37 -17.97 -2.75
CA TYR A 55 2.55 -16.75 -2.71
C TYR A 55 1.13 -17.05 -2.25
N SER A 56 0.45 -18.03 -2.86
CA SER A 56 -0.91 -18.41 -2.44
C SER A 56 -0.99 -18.85 -0.98
N SER A 57 0.06 -19.47 -0.42
CA SER A 57 0.07 -19.92 0.98
C SER A 57 0.24 -18.78 1.99
N ALA A 58 0.88 -17.68 1.57
CA ALA A 58 1.11 -16.51 2.42
C ALA A 58 0.04 -15.42 2.23
N PHE A 59 -0.73 -15.46 1.14
CA PHE A 59 -1.74 -14.45 0.80
C PHE A 59 -2.70 -14.17 1.96
N GLY A 60 -2.93 -12.90 2.25
CA GLY A 60 -3.80 -12.45 3.33
C GLY A 60 -3.19 -12.55 4.74
N SER A 61 -1.95 -13.03 4.88
CA SER A 61 -1.22 -13.00 6.16
C SER A 61 -0.21 -11.86 6.20
N LEU A 62 0.27 -11.48 7.39
CA LEU A 62 1.36 -10.51 7.53
C LEU A 62 2.63 -10.91 6.76
N ASN A 63 2.88 -12.22 6.63
CA ASN A 63 4.02 -12.74 5.88
C ASN A 63 3.97 -12.38 4.38
N TRP A 64 2.78 -12.19 3.82
CA TRP A 64 2.61 -11.70 2.45
C TRP A 64 3.41 -10.43 2.21
N TYR A 65 3.43 -9.55 3.21
CA TYR A 65 4.05 -8.23 3.14
C TYR A 65 5.50 -8.19 3.67
N CYS A 66 6.02 -9.30 4.21
CA CYS A 66 7.27 -9.32 4.99
C CYS A 66 8.51 -9.64 4.13
N VAL A 67 9.47 -8.71 4.10
CA VAL A 67 10.69 -8.84 3.28
C VAL A 67 11.60 -9.95 3.81
N GLU A 68 11.73 -10.07 5.12
CA GLU A 68 12.57 -11.05 5.82
C GLU A 68 12.04 -12.46 5.63
N TYR A 69 10.71 -12.63 5.74
CA TYR A 69 10.05 -13.90 5.46
C TYR A 69 10.37 -14.40 4.05
N TRP A 70 10.18 -13.55 3.03
CA TRP A 70 10.48 -13.92 1.65
C TRP A 70 11.98 -14.10 1.40
N THR A 71 12.83 -13.35 2.10
CA THR A 71 14.29 -13.53 2.02
C THR A 71 14.71 -14.91 2.48
N GLN A 72 14.13 -15.39 3.59
CA GLN A 72 14.38 -16.74 4.10
C GLN A 72 13.76 -17.81 3.21
N GLU A 73 12.47 -17.66 2.87
CA GLU A 73 11.69 -18.65 2.15
C GLU A 73 12.19 -18.88 0.70
N LEU A 74 12.65 -17.82 0.04
CA LEU A 74 13.16 -17.89 -1.34
C LEU A 74 14.67 -18.01 -1.41
N GLN A 75 15.35 -17.79 -0.28
CA GLN A 75 16.79 -17.63 -0.19
C GLN A 75 17.30 -16.51 -1.12
N LEU A 76 16.56 -15.42 -1.30
CA LEU A 76 16.93 -14.29 -2.14
C LEU A 76 17.06 -13.03 -1.29
N ASP A 77 18.02 -12.15 -1.57
CA ASP A 77 18.09 -10.86 -0.88
C ASP A 77 17.00 -9.92 -1.43
N ILE A 78 15.78 -10.04 -0.89
CA ILE A 78 14.60 -9.32 -1.39
C ILE A 78 14.78 -7.81 -1.26
N ALA A 79 15.44 -7.34 -0.20
CA ALA A 79 15.71 -5.92 -0.01
C ALA A 79 16.64 -5.37 -1.10
N SER A 80 17.75 -6.06 -1.38
CA SER A 80 18.69 -5.68 -2.43
C SER A 80 18.08 -5.76 -3.84
N LEU A 81 17.27 -6.79 -4.10
CA LEU A 81 16.55 -6.93 -5.37
C LEU A 81 15.55 -5.77 -5.56
N LYS A 82 14.77 -5.40 -4.54
CA LYS A 82 13.88 -4.22 -4.63
C LYS A 82 14.65 -2.95 -4.91
N HIS A 83 15.80 -2.78 -4.28
CA HIS A 83 16.65 -1.61 -4.51
C HIS A 83 17.19 -1.53 -5.96
N SER A 84 17.49 -2.69 -6.57
CA SER A 84 18.05 -2.78 -7.93
C SER A 84 17.09 -2.28 -9.00
N ILE A 85 15.78 -2.36 -8.76
CA ILE A 85 14.74 -1.89 -9.70
C ILE A 85 14.00 -0.64 -9.22
N ARG A 86 14.53 0.08 -8.21
CA ARG A 86 13.90 1.27 -7.59
C ARG A 86 13.53 2.39 -8.57
N GLU A 87 14.15 2.42 -9.75
CA GLU A 87 13.84 3.40 -10.80
C GLU A 87 12.43 3.24 -11.38
N LYS A 88 11.77 2.10 -11.15
CA LYS A 88 10.36 1.86 -11.49
C LYS A 88 9.38 2.43 -10.46
N ILE A 89 9.85 2.93 -9.32
CA ILE A 89 8.98 3.55 -8.30
C ILE A 89 8.50 4.90 -8.82
N CYS A 90 7.19 5.02 -9.01
CA CYS A 90 6.56 6.21 -9.54
C CYS A 90 5.48 6.73 -8.57
N VAL A 91 5.52 8.03 -8.28
CA VAL A 91 4.41 8.73 -7.62
C VAL A 91 3.28 8.89 -8.63
N ARG A 92 2.04 8.63 -8.20
CA ARG A 92 0.88 8.81 -9.09
C ARG A 92 0.65 10.30 -9.39
N PRO A 93 0.09 10.65 -10.56
CA PRO A 93 -0.21 12.04 -10.89
C PRO A 93 -1.06 12.73 -9.81
N HIS A 94 -0.73 14.00 -9.55
CA HIS A 94 -1.43 14.89 -8.60
C HIS A 94 -1.35 14.51 -7.12
N VAL A 95 -0.56 13.49 -6.74
CA VAL A 95 -0.38 13.11 -5.33
C VAL A 95 0.32 14.20 -4.53
N GLU A 96 1.38 14.80 -5.06
CA GLU A 96 2.13 15.84 -4.34
C GLU A 96 1.27 17.09 -4.12
N GLU A 97 0.56 17.55 -5.15
CA GLU A 97 -0.37 18.69 -5.06
C GLU A 97 -1.50 18.41 -4.06
N PHE A 98 -2.03 17.19 -4.06
CA PHE A 98 -3.03 16.75 -3.10
C PHE A 98 -2.49 16.78 -1.66
N LEU A 99 -1.31 16.19 -1.43
CA LEU A 99 -0.67 16.18 -0.11
C LEU A 99 -0.39 17.60 0.38
N GLN A 100 0.14 18.47 -0.48
CA GLN A 100 0.36 19.89 -0.18
C GLN A 100 -0.95 20.61 0.19
N ALA A 101 -2.03 20.38 -0.55
CA ALA A 101 -3.34 20.96 -0.26
C ALA A 101 -3.88 20.51 1.10
N LEU A 102 -3.71 19.23 1.48
CA LEU A 102 -4.07 18.75 2.81
C LEU A 102 -3.34 19.51 3.92
N HIS A 103 -2.03 19.75 3.74
CA HIS A 103 -1.22 20.54 4.69
C HIS A 103 -1.70 21.98 4.78
N MET A 104 -1.91 22.65 3.66
CA MET A 104 -2.40 24.04 3.63
C MET A 104 -3.77 24.19 4.32
N ARG A 105 -4.58 23.13 4.32
CA ARG A 105 -5.89 23.07 4.97
C ARG A 105 -5.84 22.57 6.42
N GLY A 106 -4.65 22.34 6.97
CA GLY A 106 -4.45 21.90 8.35
C GLY A 106 -4.99 20.50 8.62
N LYS A 107 -5.05 19.62 7.62
CA LYS A 107 -5.51 18.23 7.80
C LYS A 107 -4.40 17.39 8.43
N ARG A 108 -4.80 16.44 9.30
CA ARG A 108 -3.88 15.44 9.82
C ARG A 108 -3.70 14.32 8.80
N VAL A 109 -2.51 14.23 8.23
CA VAL A 109 -2.17 13.23 7.18
C VAL A 109 -1.32 12.11 7.78
N VAL A 110 -1.82 10.87 7.71
CA VAL A 110 -1.17 9.68 8.27
C VAL A 110 -1.05 8.61 7.20
N LEU A 111 0.16 8.09 7.00
CA LEU A 111 0.39 6.92 6.16
C LEU A 111 0.06 5.65 6.97
N VAL A 112 -0.82 4.80 6.44
CA VAL A 112 -1.27 3.55 7.05
C VAL A 112 -1.06 2.43 6.03
N THR A 113 0.03 1.69 6.14
CA THR A 113 0.48 0.76 5.10
C THR A 113 0.77 -0.65 5.61
N ASN A 114 0.47 -1.65 4.78
CA ASN A 114 0.92 -3.03 5.04
C ASN A 114 2.41 -3.24 4.68
N ALA A 115 3.05 -2.30 3.98
CA ALA A 115 4.41 -2.45 3.49
C ALA A 115 5.43 -2.67 4.63
N HIS A 116 6.39 -3.56 4.40
CA HIS A 116 7.54 -3.76 5.29
C HIS A 116 8.36 -2.47 5.44
N PRO A 117 8.89 -2.14 6.63
CA PRO A 117 9.78 -1.00 6.86
C PRO A 117 10.88 -0.84 5.82
N LEU A 118 11.65 -1.90 5.57
CA LEU A 118 12.71 -1.91 4.55
C LEU A 118 12.21 -1.62 3.11
N SER A 119 10.95 -1.98 2.80
CA SER A 119 10.37 -1.77 1.48
C SER A 119 9.92 -0.33 1.28
N PHE A 120 9.18 0.24 2.25
CA PHE A 120 8.64 1.58 2.08
C PHE A 120 9.71 2.68 2.26
N GLU A 121 10.77 2.44 3.04
CA GLU A 121 11.88 3.41 3.18
C GLU A 121 12.55 3.73 1.83
N VAL A 122 12.81 2.70 1.00
CA VAL A 122 13.36 2.89 -0.36
C VAL A 122 12.42 3.75 -1.20
N LYS A 123 11.11 3.54 -1.08
CA LYS A 123 10.10 4.29 -1.81
C LYS A 123 10.04 5.74 -1.37
N LEU A 124 10.04 6.02 -0.06
CA LEU A 124 10.00 7.40 0.45
C LEU A 124 11.28 8.17 0.12
N GLN A 125 12.46 7.52 0.19
CA GLN A 125 13.72 8.16 -0.20
C GLN A 125 13.74 8.51 -1.69
N LYS A 126 13.24 7.62 -2.55
CA LYS A 126 13.19 7.85 -4.00
C LYS A 126 12.22 8.97 -4.38
N THR A 127 11.09 9.05 -3.69
CA THR A 127 9.96 9.92 -4.08
C THR A 127 9.91 11.24 -3.33
N GLY A 128 10.51 11.32 -2.13
CA GLY A 128 10.48 12.52 -1.30
C GLY A 128 9.12 12.83 -0.64
N ILE A 129 8.06 12.05 -0.90
CA ILE A 129 6.72 12.31 -0.35
C ILE A 129 6.63 12.07 1.17
N GLY A 130 7.63 11.41 1.76
CA GLY A 130 7.69 11.12 3.20
C GLY A 130 7.54 12.35 4.08
N GLN A 131 7.99 13.52 3.60
CA GLN A 131 7.89 14.79 4.31
C GLN A 131 6.44 15.28 4.54
N TYR A 132 5.47 14.74 3.79
CA TYR A 132 4.07 15.13 3.91
C TYR A 132 3.30 14.33 4.98
N PHE A 133 3.88 13.30 5.59
CA PHE A 133 3.18 12.52 6.60
C PHE A 133 3.48 13.04 8.01
N HIS A 134 2.44 13.35 8.77
CA HIS A 134 2.58 13.68 10.19
C HIS A 134 2.92 12.43 11.01
N ARG A 135 2.50 11.27 10.52
CA ARG A 135 2.74 9.96 11.12
C ARG A 135 2.77 8.88 10.03
N ILE A 136 3.60 7.86 10.24
CA ILE A 136 3.63 6.64 9.45
C ILE A 136 3.37 5.48 10.41
N ILE A 137 2.42 4.61 10.04
CA ILE A 137 2.03 3.43 10.80
C ILE A 137 2.07 2.24 9.84
N THR A 138 2.82 1.19 10.21
CA THR A 138 2.93 -0.02 9.41
C THR A 138 2.26 -1.20 10.10
N SER A 139 1.77 -2.17 9.31
CA SER A 139 1.32 -3.48 9.80
C SER A 139 2.37 -4.17 10.66
N HIS A 140 3.64 -4.04 10.30
CA HIS A 140 4.77 -4.62 11.04
C HIS A 140 4.92 -4.00 12.43
N GLN A 141 4.65 -2.71 12.60
CA GLN A 141 4.64 -2.10 13.92
C GLN A 141 3.52 -2.68 14.80
N LEU A 142 2.36 -2.99 14.21
CA LEU A 142 1.18 -3.46 14.93
C LEU A 142 1.08 -4.99 15.02
N MET A 143 1.93 -5.71 14.29
CA MET A 143 1.97 -7.17 14.15
C MET A 143 0.71 -7.78 13.53
N PHE A 144 -0.09 -6.99 12.83
CA PHE A 144 -1.32 -7.41 12.15
C PHE A 144 -1.42 -6.69 10.81
N ALA A 145 -1.96 -7.35 9.79
CA ALA A 145 -2.26 -6.73 8.51
C ALA A 145 -3.54 -5.87 8.59
N LYS A 146 -3.69 -4.88 7.72
CA LYS A 146 -4.84 -3.96 7.69
C LYS A 146 -6.19 -4.65 7.48
N GLU A 147 -6.19 -5.84 6.89
CA GLU A 147 -7.37 -6.70 6.71
C GLU A 147 -7.87 -7.28 8.05
N GLU A 148 -7.02 -7.33 9.07
CA GLU A 148 -7.33 -7.89 10.38
C GLU A 148 -7.93 -6.82 11.31
N ALA A 149 -8.98 -7.15 12.06
CA ALA A 149 -9.63 -6.20 12.96
C ALA A 149 -8.68 -5.69 14.06
N GLU A 150 -7.77 -6.55 14.52
CA GLU A 150 -6.77 -6.27 15.55
C GLU A 150 -5.80 -5.15 15.13
N PHE A 151 -5.53 -5.00 13.83
CA PHE A 151 -4.73 -3.87 13.32
C PHE A 151 -5.38 -2.55 13.72
N TRP A 152 -6.67 -2.39 13.42
CA TRP A 152 -7.41 -1.14 13.68
C TRP A 152 -7.57 -0.86 15.17
N LEU A 153 -7.82 -1.90 15.97
CA LEU A 153 -7.90 -1.78 17.43
C LEU A 153 -6.56 -1.35 18.05
N LYS A 154 -5.43 -1.84 17.53
CA LYS A 154 -4.11 -1.40 17.99
C LYS A 154 -3.73 -0.02 17.46
N LEU A 155 -4.14 0.32 16.23
CA LEU A 155 -3.88 1.63 15.63
C LEU A 155 -4.48 2.74 16.51
N GLU A 156 -5.72 2.57 16.97
CA GLU A 156 -6.42 3.56 17.82
C GLU A 156 -5.71 3.82 19.16
N GLN A 157 -4.91 2.87 19.65
CA GLN A 157 -4.14 3.04 20.88
C GLN A 157 -2.94 3.98 20.72
N ILE A 158 -2.46 4.16 19.49
CA ILE A 158 -1.24 4.94 19.19
C ILE A 158 -1.51 6.17 18.32
N GLU A 159 -2.71 6.28 17.76
CA GLU A 159 -3.11 7.31 16.82
C GLU A 159 -4.58 7.70 17.09
N PRO A 160 -4.88 8.96 17.42
CA PRO A 160 -6.25 9.39 17.66
C PRO A 160 -7.11 9.27 16.39
N VAL A 161 -8.17 8.46 16.44
CA VAL A 161 -9.08 8.26 15.31
C VAL A 161 -10.47 8.80 15.62
N ASP A 162 -10.85 9.91 14.99
CA ASP A 162 -12.25 10.35 14.91
C ASP A 162 -12.86 9.69 13.67
N LYS A 163 -13.49 8.52 13.86
CA LYS A 163 -13.94 7.63 12.78
C LYS A 163 -14.90 8.31 11.80
N ALA A 164 -15.74 9.22 12.30
CA ALA A 164 -16.68 10.02 11.50
C ALA A 164 -16.00 11.18 10.75
N ALA A 165 -14.82 11.62 11.20
CA ALA A 165 -14.06 12.71 10.58
C ALA A 165 -12.77 12.23 9.88
N THR A 166 -12.64 10.91 9.66
CA THR A 166 -11.47 10.30 9.02
C THR A 166 -11.84 9.82 7.63
N LEU A 167 -11.09 10.31 6.63
CA LEU A 167 -11.08 9.76 5.28
C LEU A 167 -9.97 8.71 5.18
N PHE A 168 -10.29 7.52 4.70
CA PHE A 168 -9.30 6.51 4.37
C PHE A 168 -9.35 6.18 2.87
N ILE A 169 -8.18 6.23 2.22
CA ILE A 169 -8.00 5.91 0.81
C ILE A 169 -7.05 4.72 0.71
N ASP A 170 -7.51 3.65 0.06
CA ASP A 170 -6.76 2.40 -0.13
C ASP A 170 -7.13 1.77 -1.46
N ASP A 171 -6.24 0.98 -2.05
CA ASP A 171 -6.50 0.29 -3.31
C ASP A 171 -7.17 -1.08 -3.11
N ASN A 172 -7.05 -1.65 -1.91
CA ASN A 172 -7.50 -3.00 -1.56
C ASN A 172 -8.88 -2.98 -0.89
N PHE A 173 -9.86 -3.59 -1.57
CA PHE A 173 -11.24 -3.64 -1.07
C PHE A 173 -11.40 -4.37 0.27
N SER A 174 -10.62 -5.43 0.53
CA SER A 174 -10.69 -6.14 1.81
C SER A 174 -10.17 -5.29 2.98
N VAL A 175 -9.20 -4.42 2.72
CA VAL A 175 -8.72 -3.44 3.70
C VAL A 175 -9.78 -2.37 3.96
N LEU A 176 -10.46 -1.89 2.91
CA LEU A 176 -11.59 -0.95 3.07
C LEU A 176 -12.75 -1.59 3.83
N ASP A 177 -13.06 -2.86 3.59
CA ASP A 177 -14.10 -3.60 4.31
C ASP A 177 -13.77 -3.69 5.80
N ALA A 178 -12.50 -4.00 6.14
CA ALA A 178 -12.04 -4.02 7.53
C ALA A 178 -12.13 -2.63 8.18
N ALA A 179 -11.74 -1.58 7.47
CA ALA A 179 -11.87 -0.20 7.93
C ALA A 179 -13.34 0.22 8.15
N GLN A 180 -14.24 -0.22 7.26
CA GLN A 180 -15.68 0.01 7.38
C GLN A 180 -16.25 -0.69 8.62
N GLN A 181 -15.88 -1.96 8.83
CA GLN A 181 -16.30 -2.74 10.01
C GLN A 181 -15.77 -2.12 11.31
N TYR A 182 -14.54 -1.59 11.29
CA TYR A 182 -13.97 -0.83 12.40
C TYR A 182 -14.71 0.50 12.66
N GLY A 183 -15.34 1.07 11.63
CA GLY A 183 -16.27 2.19 11.72
C GLY A 183 -15.85 3.47 10.99
N ILE A 184 -14.82 3.43 10.14
CA ILE A 184 -14.44 4.60 9.32
C ILE A 184 -15.58 4.92 8.34
N GLU A 185 -16.12 6.14 8.42
CA GLU A 185 -17.30 6.52 7.62
C GLU A 185 -16.96 6.91 6.18
N HIS A 186 -15.76 7.48 5.96
CA HIS A 186 -15.36 7.99 4.65
C HIS A 186 -14.29 7.09 4.02
N LEU A 187 -14.70 6.29 3.04
CA LEU A 187 -13.84 5.32 2.35
C LEU A 187 -13.79 5.63 0.86
N LEU A 188 -12.59 5.60 0.28
CA LEU A 188 -12.38 5.70 -1.16
C LEU A 188 -11.43 4.60 -1.63
N ALA A 189 -11.80 3.99 -2.75
CA ALA A 189 -10.94 3.03 -3.42
C ALA A 189 -10.23 3.67 -4.60
N ILE A 190 -9.11 3.10 -5.02
CA ILE A 190 -8.40 3.54 -6.23
C ILE A 190 -8.91 2.78 -7.45
N LYS A 191 -9.23 3.52 -8.51
CA LYS A 191 -9.78 2.96 -9.75
C LYS A 191 -8.75 2.10 -10.49
N GLN A 192 -7.51 2.56 -10.59
CA GLN A 192 -6.46 1.90 -11.36
C GLN A 192 -5.15 1.84 -10.56
N PRO A 193 -4.98 0.89 -9.62
CA PRO A 193 -3.83 0.90 -8.71
C PRO A 193 -2.49 0.66 -9.41
N ASP A 194 -2.49 -0.22 -10.41
CA ASP A 194 -1.38 -0.46 -11.33
C ASP A 194 -1.72 0.21 -12.68
N SER A 195 -0.89 1.16 -13.13
CA SER A 195 -1.16 1.91 -14.37
C SER A 195 -1.12 1.07 -15.65
N THR A 196 -0.57 -0.14 -15.57
CA THR A 196 -0.48 -1.09 -16.69
C THR A 196 -1.68 -2.04 -16.78
N GLU A 197 -2.48 -2.10 -15.71
CA GLU A 197 -3.63 -2.98 -15.60
C GLU A 197 -4.96 -2.25 -15.90
N ALA A 198 -6.01 -3.04 -16.12
CA ALA A 198 -7.35 -2.51 -16.31
C ALA A 198 -7.92 -1.86 -15.04
N ASP A 199 -8.84 -0.90 -15.23
CA ASP A 199 -9.60 -0.31 -14.13
C ASP A 199 -10.32 -1.38 -13.30
N LYS A 200 -10.16 -1.31 -11.98
CA LYS A 200 -11.00 -2.06 -11.03
C LYS A 200 -12.45 -1.62 -11.16
N GLN A 201 -13.36 -2.53 -10.79
CA GLN A 201 -14.78 -2.26 -10.64
C GLN A 201 -15.23 -2.71 -9.26
N HIS A 202 -16.09 -1.91 -8.61
CA HIS A 202 -16.70 -2.29 -7.34
C HIS A 202 -18.13 -1.76 -7.27
N PRO A 203 -19.12 -2.56 -6.81
CA PRO A 203 -20.52 -2.12 -6.75
C PRO A 203 -20.78 -1.05 -5.70
N HIS A 204 -19.94 -0.94 -4.66
CA HIS A 204 -20.22 -0.13 -3.48
C HIS A 204 -19.21 0.99 -3.19
N TYR A 205 -17.94 0.80 -3.55
CA TYR A 205 -16.91 1.80 -3.25
C TYR A 205 -16.86 2.82 -4.37
N ARG A 206 -16.78 4.10 -4.01
CA ARG A 206 -16.42 5.12 -4.98
C ARG A 206 -14.96 4.94 -5.37
N LEU A 207 -14.73 4.75 -6.66
CA LEU A 207 -13.39 4.60 -7.24
C LEU A 207 -12.84 5.97 -7.65
N LEU A 208 -11.68 6.32 -7.13
CA LEU A 208 -10.93 7.54 -7.45
C LEU A 208 -10.10 7.32 -8.70
N GLY A 209 -10.34 8.12 -9.75
CA GLY A 209 -9.53 8.12 -10.97
C GLY A 209 -8.27 8.97 -10.81
N SER A 210 -8.41 10.15 -10.22
CA SER A 210 -7.32 11.10 -9.99
C SER A 210 -7.46 11.85 -8.66
N PHE A 211 -6.34 12.10 -7.98
CA PHE A 211 -6.31 12.93 -6.76
C PHE A 211 -6.76 14.38 -7.02
N GLN A 212 -6.66 14.86 -8.26
CA GLN A 212 -7.19 16.17 -8.64
C GLN A 212 -8.71 16.29 -8.36
N GLU A 213 -9.47 15.19 -8.50
CA GLU A 213 -10.92 15.18 -8.30
C GLU A 213 -11.34 15.40 -6.84
N ILE A 214 -10.41 15.20 -5.90
CA ILE A 214 -10.68 15.26 -4.47
C ILE A 214 -9.79 16.29 -3.76
N THR A 215 -8.94 17.02 -4.47
CA THR A 215 -8.06 18.03 -3.86
C THR A 215 -8.90 19.13 -3.16
N PRO A 216 -8.68 19.39 -1.84
CA PRO A 216 -9.45 20.37 -1.07
C PRO A 216 -9.16 21.85 -1.35
#